data_AF-A0AAN8KE42-F1
#
_entry.id   AF-A0AAN8KE42-F1
#
_cell.length_a   1.000
_cell.length_b   1.000
_cell.length_c   1.000
_cell.angle_alpha   90.00
_cell.angle_beta   90.00
_cell.angle_gamma   90.00
#
_symmetry.space_group_name_H-M   'P 1'
#
loop_
_entity.id
_entity.type
_entity.pdbx_description
1 polymer ?
#
loop_
_entity_poly.entity_id
_entity_poly.type
_entity_poly.pdbx_seq_one_letter_code
_entity_poly.pdbx_strand_id
1 'polypeptide(L)'
;MYRNNLNTCMTNGAGISSVNSPVIIYLFLTFKTAFTKVFQSQKEENWSLPVMYAVCLDLRLFANSADIQAVSKRKGKPGEHLEKAAELLMGCFRVCASDNRASLDDSKKWGMLNLVNQLFKIYFKINKLHLCKPLVRAIDSLPIKDEFSLSQLITFRYYVGRKAMFDSDFKSAEEYLTFAFQRCHKKSKKNKRLILIYLIPVKMLLGHMPKASLLRKYDLLQFENVARAVSSGNLLQLNDALDENESFFIKCGIYLILEKLKVITYRNLFKKVYLICDKNHLVPIETMTAVLKMMEVEDVDNDETECILANLIFENKIKGYISHQHKKLVVSKQNPFPQLSTVL
;
A
#
# COMPACT_ATOMS: atom_id res chain seq x y z
N MET A 1 1.09 12.58 -25.23
CA MET A 1 1.00 11.28 -24.53
C MET A 1 2.12 11.16 -23.49
N TYR A 2 1.93 11.73 -22.29
CA TYR A 2 2.89 11.58 -21.20
C TYR A 2 2.68 10.23 -20.50
N ARG A 3 3.71 9.35 -20.54
CA ARG A 3 3.69 8.07 -19.81
C ARG A 3 3.73 8.34 -18.31
N ASN A 4 2.55 8.35 -17.68
CA ASN A 4 2.40 8.35 -16.22
C ASN A 4 2.88 7.00 -15.65
N ASN A 5 4.19 6.88 -15.42
CA ASN A 5 4.80 5.75 -14.72
C ASN A 5 4.47 5.87 -13.21
N LEU A 6 3.98 4.78 -12.62
CA LEU A 6 3.75 4.65 -11.17
C LEU A 6 5.06 4.53 -10.36
N ASN A 7 6.22 4.57 -11.02
CA ASN A 7 7.52 4.37 -10.40
C ASN A 7 7.84 5.45 -9.36
N THR A 8 8.03 5.00 -8.11
CA THR A 8 8.71 5.77 -7.07
C THR A 8 9.89 5.04 -6.40
N CYS A 9 10.13 3.74 -6.66
CA CYS A 9 11.22 3.02 -5.95
C CYS A 9 12.13 2.06 -6.75
N MET A 10 12.01 1.89 -8.08
CA MET A 10 12.83 0.89 -8.81
C MET A 10 13.40 1.31 -10.17
N THR A 11 13.79 2.57 -10.34
CA THR A 11 14.63 2.95 -11.49
C THR A 11 15.97 3.45 -10.99
N ASN A 12 17.01 2.64 -11.21
CA ASN A 12 18.38 3.12 -11.26
C ASN A 12 18.45 4.28 -12.26
N GLY A 13 19.17 5.32 -11.85
CA GLY A 13 19.28 6.58 -12.56
C GLY A 13 19.74 6.38 -14.01
N ALA A 14 18.97 6.96 -14.92
CA ALA A 14 19.50 7.41 -16.20
C ALA A 14 19.65 8.93 -16.08
N GLY A 15 20.85 9.40 -16.44
CA GLY A 15 21.48 10.66 -16.04
C GLY A 15 20.64 11.94 -16.15
N ILE A 16 20.62 12.69 -15.05
CA ILE A 16 20.74 14.15 -15.11
C ILE A 16 22.10 14.47 -14.47
N SER A 17 23.04 14.89 -15.30
CA SER A 17 24.39 15.32 -14.92
C SER A 17 24.32 16.50 -13.95
N SER A 18 24.96 16.34 -12.78
CA SER A 18 25.34 17.38 -11.81
C SER A 18 24.44 18.62 -11.72
N VAL A 19 23.27 18.51 -11.09
CA VAL A 19 22.49 19.70 -10.71
C VAL A 19 23.11 20.32 -9.46
N ASN A 20 23.80 21.45 -9.63
CA ASN A 20 24.42 22.21 -8.55
C ASN A 20 23.35 22.71 -7.54
N SER A 21 23.60 22.51 -6.24
CA SER A 21 22.70 22.90 -5.12
C SER A 21 22.16 24.35 -5.22
N PRO A 22 22.95 25.37 -5.62
CA PRO A 22 22.46 26.74 -5.81
C PRO A 22 21.37 26.88 -6.89
N VAL A 23 21.45 26.11 -7.97
CA VAL A 23 20.48 26.16 -9.09
C VAL A 23 19.12 25.65 -8.64
N ILE A 24 19.09 24.61 -7.81
CA ILE A 24 17.87 24.05 -7.23
C ILE A 24 17.22 25.05 -6.27
N ILE A 25 18.01 25.72 -5.43
CA ILE A 25 17.49 26.77 -4.52
C ILE A 25 16.92 27.93 -5.33
N TYR A 26 17.61 28.38 -6.38
CA TYR A 26 17.11 29.44 -7.25
C TYR A 26 15.82 29.03 -7.96
N LEU A 27 15.75 27.80 -8.49
CA LEU A 27 14.54 27.24 -9.10
C LEU A 27 13.37 27.22 -8.12
N PHE A 28 13.59 26.78 -6.87
CA PHE A 28 12.56 26.78 -5.83
C PHE A 28 12.07 28.20 -5.52
N LEU A 29 13.00 29.16 -5.42
CA LEU A 29 12.67 30.57 -5.17
C LEU A 29 11.85 31.16 -6.32
N THR A 30 12.30 31.00 -7.57
CA THR A 30 11.58 31.47 -8.77
C THR A 30 10.19 30.83 -8.88
N PHE A 31 10.06 29.53 -8.59
CA PHE A 31 8.76 28.85 -8.59
C PHE A 31 7.80 29.47 -7.56
N LYS A 32 8.27 29.64 -6.33
CA LYS A 32 7.48 30.19 -5.22
C LYS A 32 7.02 31.61 -5.52
N THR A 33 7.92 32.46 -5.99
CA THR A 33 7.68 33.90 -6.10
C THR A 33 7.01 34.31 -7.41
N ALA A 34 7.33 33.65 -8.53
CA ALA A 34 6.82 34.03 -9.85
C ALA A 34 5.62 33.16 -10.26
N PHE A 35 5.81 31.84 -10.35
CA PHE A 35 4.80 30.96 -10.95
C PHE A 35 3.51 30.91 -10.13
N THR A 36 3.61 30.70 -8.81
CA THR A 36 2.40 30.58 -7.96
C THR A 36 1.57 31.86 -7.96
N LYS A 37 2.23 33.03 -7.98
CA LYS A 37 1.54 34.33 -8.06
C LYS A 37 0.85 34.53 -9.41
N VAL A 38 1.53 34.22 -10.51
CA VAL A 38 0.94 34.32 -11.86
C VAL A 38 -0.24 33.35 -11.99
N PHE A 39 -0.08 32.11 -11.53
CA PHE A 39 -1.14 31.10 -11.55
C PHE A 39 -2.36 31.51 -10.72
N GLN A 40 -2.15 32.19 -9.58
CA GLN A 40 -3.23 32.73 -8.75
C GLN A 40 -3.90 33.96 -9.38
N SER A 41 -3.15 34.79 -10.11
CA SER A 41 -3.67 36.00 -10.76
C SER A 41 -4.62 35.73 -11.92
N GLN A 42 -4.49 34.55 -12.55
CA GLN A 42 -5.40 34.09 -13.60
C GLN A 42 -6.74 33.72 -12.96
N LYS A 43 -7.76 34.54 -13.17
CA LYS A 43 -9.12 34.29 -12.67
C LYS A 43 -9.94 33.61 -13.75
N GLU A 44 -10.75 32.63 -13.37
CA GLU A 44 -11.78 32.04 -14.25
C GLU A 44 -11.23 31.40 -15.55
N GLU A 45 -9.94 31.08 -15.58
CA GLU A 45 -9.26 30.41 -16.69
C GLU A 45 -8.45 29.21 -16.19
N ASN A 46 -8.31 28.16 -17.02
CA ASN A 46 -7.51 26.97 -16.73
C ASN A 46 -6.43 26.63 -17.79
N TRP A 47 -6.22 27.48 -18.80
CA TRP A 47 -5.27 27.20 -19.89
C TRP A 47 -3.84 26.92 -19.41
N SER A 48 -3.48 27.42 -18.22
CA SER A 48 -2.16 27.26 -17.61
C SER A 48 -1.97 25.93 -16.87
N LEU A 49 -3.01 25.09 -16.74
CA LEU A 49 -2.92 23.77 -16.09
C LEU A 49 -1.85 22.86 -16.72
N PRO A 50 -1.70 22.74 -18.05
CA PRO A 50 -0.62 21.96 -18.66
C PRO A 50 0.77 22.46 -18.27
N VAL A 51 0.95 23.78 -18.15
CA VAL A 51 2.21 24.38 -17.68
C VAL A 51 2.45 24.01 -16.21
N MET A 52 1.44 24.16 -15.36
CA MET A 52 1.50 23.72 -13.96
C MET A 52 1.89 22.24 -13.85
N TYR A 53 1.32 21.36 -14.67
CA TYR A 53 1.65 19.93 -14.66
C TYR A 53 3.12 19.66 -14.97
N ALA A 54 3.67 20.33 -16.00
CA ALA A 54 5.07 20.20 -16.37
C ALA A 54 5.99 20.70 -15.25
N VAL A 55 5.75 21.92 -14.76
CA VAL A 55 6.63 22.54 -13.75
C VAL A 55 6.57 21.77 -12.43
N CYS A 56 5.39 21.34 -11.96
CA CYS A 56 5.28 20.55 -10.73
C CYS A 56 5.91 19.15 -10.86
N LEU A 57 5.85 18.54 -12.05
CA LEU A 57 6.54 17.28 -12.31
C LEU A 57 8.07 17.48 -12.22
N ASP A 58 8.59 18.48 -12.92
CA ASP A 58 10.03 18.75 -12.98
C ASP A 58 10.56 19.14 -11.59
N LEU A 59 9.82 19.97 -10.85
CA LEU A 59 10.16 20.34 -9.49
C LEU A 59 10.36 19.12 -8.59
N ARG A 60 9.45 18.14 -8.67
CA ARG A 60 9.58 16.88 -7.93
C ARG A 60 10.80 16.07 -8.38
N LEU A 61 11.07 15.99 -9.69
CA LEU A 61 12.20 15.24 -10.24
C LEU A 61 13.55 15.86 -9.85
N PHE A 62 13.64 17.19 -9.89
CA PHE A 62 14.81 17.93 -9.44
C PHE A 62 15.03 17.79 -7.94
N ALA A 63 13.98 17.97 -7.12
CA ALA A 63 14.04 17.77 -5.68
C ALA A 63 14.53 16.36 -5.31
N ASN A 64 13.98 15.35 -6.00
CA ASN A 64 14.40 13.96 -5.83
C ASN A 64 15.88 13.73 -6.17
N SER A 65 16.35 14.33 -7.26
CA SER A 65 17.74 14.21 -7.70
C SER A 65 18.70 14.95 -6.76
N ALA A 66 18.26 16.10 -6.22
CA ALA A 66 18.97 16.87 -5.21
C ALA A 66 19.16 16.06 -3.92
N ASP A 67 18.10 15.43 -3.41
CA ASP A 67 18.17 14.58 -2.21
C ASP A 67 19.12 13.38 -2.41
N ILE A 68 19.06 12.71 -3.57
CA ILE A 68 19.99 11.60 -3.89
C ILE A 68 21.44 12.10 -3.86
N GLN A 69 21.73 13.26 -4.46
CA GLN A 69 23.06 13.84 -4.46
C GLN A 69 23.51 14.28 -3.06
N ALA A 70 22.63 14.91 -2.28
CA ALA A 70 22.93 15.36 -0.92
C ALA A 70 23.31 14.20 0.00
N VAL A 71 22.58 13.08 -0.10
CA VAL A 71 22.88 11.84 0.61
C VAL A 71 24.21 11.25 0.14
N SER A 72 24.45 11.18 -1.17
CA SER A 72 25.71 10.65 -1.72
C SER A 72 26.95 11.43 -1.28
N LYS A 73 26.80 12.76 -1.10
CA LYS A 73 27.86 13.67 -0.65
C LYS A 73 27.92 13.81 0.87
N ARG A 74 27.10 13.07 1.64
CA ARG A 74 26.93 13.17 3.11
C ARG A 74 26.69 14.61 3.61
N LYS A 75 26.08 15.47 2.78
CA LYS A 75 25.93 16.92 3.01
C LYS A 75 24.49 17.38 3.21
N GLY A 76 23.53 16.49 3.45
CA GLY A 76 22.14 16.89 3.69
C GLY A 76 21.28 15.77 4.29
N LYS A 77 20.10 16.17 4.79
CA LYS A 77 19.11 15.23 5.32
C LYS A 77 18.33 14.58 4.17
N PRO A 78 18.08 13.26 4.18
CA PRO A 78 17.23 12.62 3.18
C PRO A 78 15.84 13.25 3.15
N GLY A 79 15.35 13.63 1.97
CA GLY A 79 14.00 14.14 1.78
C GLY A 79 13.80 15.65 2.01
N GLU A 80 14.85 16.39 2.38
CA GLU A 80 14.73 17.83 2.66
C GLU A 80 14.26 18.63 1.44
N HIS A 81 14.81 18.35 0.26
CA HIS A 81 14.41 19.05 -0.96
C HIS A 81 13.03 18.61 -1.43
N LEU A 82 12.68 17.33 -1.25
CA LEU A 82 11.33 16.83 -1.50
C LEU A 82 10.28 17.49 -0.61
N GLU A 83 10.58 17.76 0.65
CA GLU A 83 9.69 18.50 1.56
C GLU A 83 9.45 19.93 1.07
N LYS A 84 10.52 20.65 0.71
CA LYS A 84 10.40 22.00 0.11
C LYS A 84 9.57 21.99 -1.18
N ALA A 85 9.77 20.98 -2.04
CA ALA A 85 8.95 20.82 -3.24
C ALA A 85 7.47 20.57 -2.92
N ALA A 86 7.17 19.74 -1.90
CA ALA A 86 5.80 19.48 -1.48
C ALA A 86 5.11 20.75 -0.98
N GLU A 87 5.78 21.60 -0.22
CA GLU A 87 5.23 22.89 0.24
C GLU A 87 4.81 23.79 -0.94
N LEU A 88 5.61 23.81 -2.01
CA LEU A 88 5.33 24.57 -3.22
C LEU A 88 4.15 23.98 -4.02
N LEU A 89 4.10 22.65 -4.17
CA LEU A 89 2.97 21.95 -4.78
C LEU A 89 1.67 22.17 -3.98
N MET A 90 1.75 22.19 -2.65
CA MET A 90 0.62 22.54 -1.79
C MET A 90 0.14 23.98 -2.00
N GLY A 91 1.04 24.90 -2.36
CA GLY A 91 0.69 26.25 -2.81
C GLY A 91 -0.22 26.22 -4.04
N CYS A 92 0.18 25.54 -5.10
CA CYS A 92 -0.66 25.35 -6.30
C CYS A 92 -1.98 24.63 -5.98
N PHE A 93 -1.94 23.63 -5.10
CA PHE A 93 -3.13 22.89 -4.69
C PHE A 93 -4.16 23.79 -4.02
N ARG A 94 -3.73 24.70 -3.14
CA ARG A 94 -4.62 25.68 -2.51
C ARG A 94 -5.24 26.63 -3.51
N VAL A 95 -4.48 27.09 -4.51
CA VAL A 95 -5.02 27.93 -5.61
C VAL A 95 -6.14 27.18 -6.35
N CYS A 96 -5.89 25.95 -6.79
CA CYS A 96 -6.90 25.12 -7.46
C CYS A 96 -8.12 24.83 -6.58
N ALA A 97 -7.92 24.52 -5.30
CA ALA A 97 -8.99 24.19 -4.37
C ALA A 97 -9.88 25.39 -4.05
N SER A 98 -9.32 26.60 -4.07
CA SER A 98 -10.06 27.86 -3.84
C SER A 98 -10.85 28.36 -5.04
N ASP A 99 -10.74 27.71 -6.20
CA ASP A 99 -11.38 28.14 -7.45
C ASP A 99 -12.88 27.78 -7.48
N ASN A 100 -13.67 28.58 -6.76
CA ASN A 100 -15.11 28.38 -6.59
C ASN A 100 -15.97 29.23 -7.53
N ARG A 101 -15.38 30.16 -8.27
CA ARG A 101 -16.11 31.13 -9.12
C ARG A 101 -16.18 30.70 -10.58
N ALA A 102 -15.18 29.96 -11.05
CA ALA A 102 -15.13 29.47 -12.43
C ALA A 102 -16.26 28.46 -12.72
N SER A 103 -16.70 28.42 -13.98
CA SER A 103 -17.47 27.31 -14.53
C SER A 103 -16.70 25.99 -14.34
N LEU A 104 -17.38 24.85 -14.36
CA LEU A 104 -16.69 23.55 -14.23
C LEU A 104 -15.67 23.34 -15.35
N ASP A 105 -15.97 23.77 -16.57
CA ASP A 105 -15.10 23.60 -17.74
C ASP A 105 -13.83 24.45 -17.66
N ASP A 106 -13.91 25.65 -17.05
CA ASP A 106 -12.78 26.58 -16.92
C ASP A 106 -12.10 26.52 -15.54
N SER A 107 -12.57 25.64 -14.66
CA SER A 107 -12.07 25.56 -13.29
C SER A 107 -10.66 24.98 -13.21
N LYS A 108 -9.82 25.57 -12.35
CA LYS A 108 -8.53 24.99 -11.95
C LYS A 108 -8.67 23.74 -11.10
N LYS A 109 -9.89 23.35 -10.67
CA LYS A 109 -10.15 22.09 -9.94
C LYS A 109 -9.72 20.85 -10.74
N TRP A 110 -9.72 20.92 -12.07
CA TRP A 110 -9.13 19.90 -12.95
C TRP A 110 -7.64 19.62 -12.66
N GLY A 111 -6.94 20.61 -12.11
CA GLY A 111 -5.54 20.49 -11.72
C GLY A 111 -5.27 19.71 -10.44
N MET A 112 -6.28 19.56 -9.57
CA MET A 112 -6.10 19.03 -8.21
C MET A 112 -5.60 17.60 -8.22
N LEU A 113 -6.17 16.72 -9.05
CA LEU A 113 -5.78 15.31 -9.07
C LEU A 113 -4.34 15.10 -9.56
N ASN A 114 -3.86 15.94 -10.48
CA ASN A 114 -2.45 15.92 -10.89
C ASN A 114 -1.53 16.24 -9.71
N LEU A 115 -1.82 17.35 -9.02
CA LEU A 115 -1.04 17.81 -7.86
C LEU A 115 -1.05 16.78 -6.74
N VAL A 116 -2.21 16.22 -6.40
CA VAL A 116 -2.34 15.15 -5.40
C VAL A 116 -1.50 13.93 -5.78
N ASN A 117 -1.50 13.53 -7.05
CA ASN A 117 -0.66 12.43 -7.51
C ASN A 117 0.85 12.73 -7.40
N GLN A 118 1.29 13.97 -7.63
CA GLN A 118 2.69 14.35 -7.41
C GLN A 118 3.03 14.38 -5.90
N LEU A 119 2.13 14.92 -5.08
CA LEU A 119 2.26 14.99 -3.62
C LEU A 119 2.33 13.59 -3.01
N PHE A 120 1.48 12.64 -3.45
CA PHE A 120 1.57 11.24 -3.02
C PHE A 120 2.93 10.63 -3.34
N LYS A 121 3.47 10.88 -4.54
CA LYS A 121 4.82 10.39 -4.90
C LYS A 121 5.90 10.93 -3.96
N ILE A 122 5.73 12.15 -3.45
CA ILE A 122 6.64 12.74 -2.47
C ILE A 122 6.40 12.13 -1.08
N TYR A 123 5.18 12.17 -0.56
CA TYR A 123 4.84 11.75 0.80
C TYR A 123 5.12 10.27 1.07
N PHE A 124 4.89 9.40 0.10
CA PHE A 124 5.29 8.00 0.22
C PHE A 124 6.81 7.81 0.24
N LYS A 125 7.56 8.68 -0.44
CA LYS A 125 9.02 8.61 -0.48
C LYS A 125 9.67 9.13 0.80
N ILE A 126 9.11 10.17 1.41
CA ILE A 126 9.59 10.74 2.68
C ILE A 126 8.90 10.13 3.92
N ASN A 127 8.09 9.08 3.73
CA ASN A 127 7.33 8.39 4.78
C ASN A 127 6.39 9.29 5.62
N LYS A 128 5.80 10.35 5.03
CA LYS A 128 4.81 11.23 5.68
C LYS A 128 3.37 10.91 5.24
N LEU A 129 2.95 9.65 5.44
CA LEU A 129 1.67 9.14 4.93
C LEU A 129 0.41 9.81 5.54
N HIS A 130 0.52 10.36 6.75
CA HIS A 130 -0.58 11.05 7.42
C HIS A 130 -1.07 12.28 6.61
N LEU A 131 -0.18 12.93 5.84
CA LEU A 131 -0.50 14.08 4.99
C LEU A 131 -1.37 13.73 3.77
N CYS A 132 -1.52 12.44 3.44
CA CYS A 132 -2.36 12.01 2.33
C CYS A 132 -3.86 12.13 2.64
N LYS A 133 -4.28 11.98 3.92
CA LYS A 133 -5.70 11.90 4.30
C LYS A 133 -6.49 13.18 3.95
N PRO A 134 -6.00 14.40 4.21
CA PRO A 134 -6.68 15.63 3.78
C PRO A 134 -6.81 15.75 2.25
N LEU A 135 -5.79 15.31 1.49
CA LEU A 135 -5.81 15.36 0.03
C LEU A 135 -6.85 14.42 -0.56
N VAL A 136 -6.99 13.21 -0.02
CA VAL A 136 -8.02 12.25 -0.41
C VAL A 136 -9.41 12.86 -0.22
N ARG A 137 -9.68 13.39 0.99
CA ARG A 137 -10.96 14.04 1.30
C ARG A 137 -11.30 15.19 0.35
N ALA A 138 -10.31 16.01 0.00
CA ALA A 138 -10.50 17.12 -0.92
C ALA A 138 -10.92 16.64 -2.32
N ILE A 139 -10.28 15.59 -2.85
CA ILE A 139 -10.66 15.01 -4.14
C ILE A 139 -12.03 14.34 -4.07
N ASP A 140 -12.31 13.56 -3.02
CA ASP A 140 -13.59 12.85 -2.88
C ASP A 140 -14.79 13.80 -2.74
N SER A 141 -14.56 15.03 -2.28
CA SER A 141 -15.57 16.09 -2.17
C SER A 141 -15.86 16.82 -3.48
N LEU A 142 -15.06 16.60 -4.54
CA LEU A 142 -15.28 17.25 -5.83
C LEU A 142 -16.46 16.60 -6.58
N PRO A 143 -17.30 17.39 -7.27
CA PRO A 143 -18.34 16.85 -8.13
C PRO A 143 -17.75 16.08 -9.33
N ILE A 144 -16.60 16.54 -9.84
CA ILE A 144 -15.90 15.98 -11.02
C ILE A 144 -14.99 14.78 -10.71
N LYS A 145 -15.10 14.17 -9.52
CA LYS A 145 -14.14 13.16 -9.03
C LYS A 145 -13.98 11.93 -9.93
N ASP A 146 -15.00 11.60 -10.72
CA ASP A 146 -15.01 10.45 -11.62
C ASP A 146 -14.73 10.83 -13.09
N GLU A 147 -14.64 12.13 -13.40
CA GLU A 147 -14.44 12.66 -14.76
C GLU A 147 -12.96 12.87 -15.11
N PHE A 148 -12.07 12.79 -14.11
CA PHE A 148 -10.63 12.88 -14.35
C PHE A 148 -10.13 11.78 -15.29
N SER A 149 -9.03 12.07 -16.00
CA SER A 149 -8.41 11.07 -16.89
C SER A 149 -8.14 9.75 -16.16
N LEU A 150 -8.41 8.63 -16.83
CA LEU A 150 -8.24 7.30 -16.24
C LEU A 150 -6.83 7.08 -15.70
N SER A 151 -5.81 7.65 -16.35
CA SER A 151 -4.41 7.53 -15.91
C SER A 151 -4.14 8.18 -14.55
N GLN A 152 -4.79 9.31 -14.27
CA GLN A 152 -4.68 10.00 -12.98
C GLN A 152 -5.48 9.26 -11.91
N LEU A 153 -6.69 8.78 -12.24
CA LEU A 153 -7.50 7.97 -11.33
C LEU A 153 -6.80 6.69 -10.91
N ILE A 154 -6.16 5.96 -11.84
CA ILE A 154 -5.38 4.76 -11.50
C ILE A 154 -4.24 5.09 -10.54
N THR A 155 -3.53 6.20 -10.78
CA THR A 155 -2.42 6.62 -9.89
C THR A 155 -2.94 6.97 -8.50
N PHE A 156 -4.04 7.71 -8.44
CA PHE A 156 -4.68 8.11 -7.19
C PHE A 156 -5.13 6.88 -6.40
N ARG A 157 -5.94 6.01 -7.02
CA ARG A 157 -6.47 4.78 -6.40
C ARG A 157 -5.33 3.84 -5.96
N TYR A 158 -4.24 3.74 -6.72
CA TYR A 158 -3.05 2.99 -6.30
C TYR A 158 -2.46 3.49 -4.98
N TYR A 159 -2.26 4.81 -4.82
CA TYR A 159 -1.69 5.36 -3.60
C TYR A 159 -2.67 5.33 -2.42
N VAL A 160 -3.97 5.59 -2.65
CA VAL A 160 -4.99 5.48 -1.61
C VAL A 160 -5.09 4.04 -1.11
N GLY A 161 -5.10 3.06 -2.00
CA GLY A 161 -5.13 1.64 -1.63
C GLY A 161 -3.88 1.20 -0.86
N ARG A 162 -2.68 1.69 -1.24
CA ARG A 162 -1.45 1.44 -0.46
C ARG A 162 -1.52 2.04 0.93
N LYS A 163 -2.05 3.26 1.08
CA LYS A 163 -2.24 3.88 2.39
C LYS A 163 -3.20 3.06 3.25
N ALA A 164 -4.34 2.66 2.69
CA ALA A 164 -5.33 1.84 3.39
C ALA A 164 -4.72 0.50 3.86
N MET A 165 -3.89 -0.14 3.03
CA MET A 165 -3.15 -1.35 3.41
C MET A 165 -2.23 -1.11 4.63
N PHE A 166 -1.51 0.01 4.68
CA PHE A 166 -0.66 0.36 5.83
C PHE A 166 -1.47 0.69 7.09
N ASP A 167 -2.66 1.27 6.93
CA ASP A 167 -3.61 1.50 8.03
C ASP A 167 -4.34 0.21 8.46
N SER A 168 -4.01 -0.95 7.87
CA SER A 168 -4.71 -2.24 8.05
C SER A 168 -6.20 -2.24 7.65
N ASP A 169 -6.66 -1.25 6.87
CA ASP A 169 -7.98 -1.25 6.24
C ASP A 169 -7.91 -2.04 4.92
N PHE A 170 -7.93 -3.37 5.04
CA PHE A 170 -7.72 -4.29 3.92
C PHE A 170 -8.89 -4.32 2.94
N LYS A 171 -10.12 -4.07 3.40
CA LYS A 171 -11.32 -3.98 2.55
C LYS A 171 -11.22 -2.79 1.60
N SER A 172 -10.98 -1.59 2.13
CA SER A 172 -10.77 -0.42 1.28
C SER A 172 -9.56 -0.65 0.37
N ALA A 173 -8.44 -1.13 0.90
CA ALA A 173 -7.25 -1.40 0.11
C ALA A 173 -7.53 -2.32 -1.10
N GLU A 174 -8.31 -3.37 -0.89
CA GLU A 174 -8.73 -4.31 -1.93
C GLU A 174 -9.50 -3.61 -3.04
N GLU A 175 -10.51 -2.80 -2.70
CA GLU A 175 -11.34 -2.07 -3.65
C GLU A 175 -10.49 -1.12 -4.51
N TYR A 176 -9.70 -0.26 -3.84
CA TYR A 176 -8.85 0.74 -4.48
C TYR A 176 -7.81 0.10 -5.41
N LEU A 177 -7.10 -0.94 -4.95
CA LEU A 177 -6.05 -1.61 -5.72
C LEU A 177 -6.63 -2.50 -6.83
N THR A 178 -7.80 -3.11 -6.61
CA THR A 178 -8.50 -3.88 -7.64
C THR A 178 -8.93 -2.96 -8.79
N PHE A 179 -9.52 -1.81 -8.49
CA PHE A 179 -9.85 -0.79 -9.50
C PHE A 179 -8.61 -0.40 -10.29
N ALA A 180 -7.52 -0.04 -9.60
CA ALA A 180 -6.27 0.36 -10.24
C ALA A 180 -5.74 -0.75 -11.17
N PHE A 181 -5.75 -2.01 -10.73
CA PHE A 181 -5.26 -3.14 -11.51
C PHE A 181 -6.11 -3.40 -12.76
N GLN A 182 -7.44 -3.43 -12.60
CA GLN A 182 -8.38 -3.76 -13.67
C GLN A 182 -8.41 -2.67 -14.74
N ARG A 183 -8.48 -1.40 -14.32
CA ARG A 183 -8.54 -0.24 -15.23
C ARG A 183 -7.17 0.11 -15.83
N CYS A 184 -6.06 -0.37 -15.26
CA CYS A 184 -4.74 -0.18 -15.85
C CYS A 184 -4.66 -0.84 -17.24
N HIS A 185 -4.12 -0.08 -18.20
CA HIS A 185 -3.98 -0.51 -19.59
C HIS A 185 -3.21 -1.83 -19.72
N LYS A 186 -3.68 -2.74 -20.58
CA LYS A 186 -3.15 -4.11 -20.73
C LYS A 186 -1.66 -4.14 -21.11
N LYS A 187 -1.19 -3.16 -21.92
CA LYS A 187 0.24 -3.05 -22.31
C LYS A 187 1.14 -2.50 -21.19
N SER A 188 0.59 -1.91 -20.14
CA SER A 188 1.34 -1.29 -19.04
C SER A 188 1.77 -2.33 -17.99
N LYS A 189 2.52 -3.35 -18.41
CA LYS A 189 2.94 -4.50 -17.58
C LYS A 189 3.63 -4.07 -16.29
N LYS A 190 4.51 -3.06 -16.36
CA LYS A 190 5.23 -2.50 -15.20
C LYS A 190 4.27 -1.92 -14.14
N ASN A 191 3.30 -1.12 -14.56
CA ASN A 191 2.31 -0.53 -13.66
C ASN A 191 1.41 -1.61 -13.03
N LYS A 192 0.96 -2.60 -13.82
CA LYS A 192 0.20 -3.73 -13.28
C LYS A 192 1.01 -4.54 -12.26
N ARG A 193 2.30 -4.78 -12.52
CA ARG A 193 3.20 -5.43 -11.56
C ARG A 193 3.30 -4.64 -10.25
N LEU A 194 3.49 -3.32 -10.32
CA LEU A 194 3.53 -2.47 -9.13
C LEU A 194 2.25 -2.54 -8.31
N ILE A 195 1.08 -2.52 -8.96
CA ILE A 195 -0.20 -2.65 -8.26
C ILE A 195 -0.32 -4.02 -7.60
N LEU A 196 0.09 -5.10 -8.28
CA LEU A 196 0.01 -6.47 -7.76
C LEU A 196 0.90 -6.71 -6.53
N ILE A 197 2.05 -6.06 -6.43
CA ILE A 197 2.93 -6.16 -5.25
C ILE A 197 2.17 -5.82 -3.95
N TYR A 198 1.22 -4.89 -4.01
CA TYR A 198 0.39 -4.49 -2.87
C TYR A 198 -0.95 -5.22 -2.83
N LEU A 199 -1.55 -5.51 -3.99
CA LEU A 199 -2.85 -6.19 -4.06
C LEU A 199 -2.78 -7.66 -3.61
N ILE A 200 -1.68 -8.35 -3.92
CA ILE A 200 -1.53 -9.78 -3.56
C ILE A 200 -1.56 -9.98 -2.04
N PRO A 201 -0.72 -9.31 -1.22
CA PRO A 201 -0.79 -9.40 0.24
C PRO A 201 -2.19 -9.12 0.79
N VAL A 202 -2.85 -8.06 0.30
CA VAL A 202 -4.21 -7.69 0.72
C VAL A 202 -5.21 -8.80 0.43
N LYS A 203 -5.19 -9.35 -0.79
CA LYS A 203 -6.06 -10.47 -1.18
C LYS A 203 -5.79 -11.71 -0.33
N MET A 204 -4.52 -12.02 -0.04
CA MET A 204 -4.14 -13.15 0.80
C MET A 204 -4.66 -12.98 2.23
N LEU A 205 -4.60 -11.77 2.79
CA LEU A 205 -5.16 -11.44 4.09
C LEU A 205 -6.68 -11.63 4.13
N LEU A 206 -7.37 -11.33 3.03
CA LEU A 206 -8.80 -11.57 2.86
C LEU A 206 -9.14 -13.04 2.50
N GLY A 207 -8.14 -13.93 2.46
CA GLY A 207 -8.31 -15.37 2.19
C GLY A 207 -8.30 -15.77 0.72
N HIS A 208 -7.91 -14.87 -0.18
CA HIS A 208 -7.82 -15.12 -1.62
C HIS A 208 -6.37 -15.25 -2.07
N MET A 209 -5.97 -16.48 -2.39
CA MET A 209 -4.59 -16.78 -2.79
C MET A 209 -4.37 -16.53 -4.30
N PRO A 210 -3.18 -16.03 -4.70
CA PRO A 210 -2.88 -15.77 -6.10
C PRO A 210 -2.74 -17.06 -6.91
N LYS A 211 -3.16 -17.03 -8.18
CA LYS A 211 -2.91 -18.12 -9.14
C LYS A 211 -1.45 -18.10 -9.61
N ALA A 212 -0.80 -19.25 -9.72
CA ALA A 212 0.57 -19.37 -10.22
C ALA A 212 0.77 -18.77 -11.63
N SER A 213 -0.25 -18.83 -12.50
CA SER A 213 -0.22 -18.20 -13.82
C SER A 213 -0.16 -16.67 -13.77
N LEU A 214 -0.80 -16.05 -12.76
CA LEU A 214 -0.74 -14.61 -12.52
C LEU A 214 0.67 -14.20 -12.07
N LEU A 215 1.25 -14.94 -11.13
CA LEU A 215 2.59 -14.67 -10.59
C LEU A 215 3.66 -14.76 -11.69
N ARG A 216 3.63 -15.83 -12.50
CA ARG A 216 4.53 -15.98 -13.68
C ARG A 216 4.35 -14.85 -14.68
N LYS A 217 3.10 -14.47 -14.98
CA LYS A 217 2.82 -13.41 -15.97
C LYS A 217 3.45 -12.07 -15.58
N TYR A 218 3.48 -11.73 -14.29
CA TYR A 218 3.98 -10.44 -13.81
C TYR A 218 5.31 -10.51 -13.08
N ASP A 219 6.00 -11.65 -13.10
CA ASP A 219 7.31 -11.84 -12.46
C ASP A 219 7.26 -11.54 -10.95
N LEU A 220 6.40 -12.30 -10.26
CA LEU A 220 6.08 -12.19 -8.83
C LEU A 220 6.10 -13.57 -8.14
N LEU A 221 7.01 -14.45 -8.57
CA LEU A 221 7.11 -15.82 -8.03
C LEU A 221 7.50 -15.87 -6.55
N GLN A 222 8.06 -14.78 -6.01
CA GLN A 222 8.37 -14.63 -4.58
C GLN A 222 7.14 -14.87 -3.69
N PHE A 223 5.92 -14.61 -4.20
CA PHE A 223 4.68 -14.86 -3.46
C PHE A 223 4.18 -16.31 -3.51
N GLU A 224 4.77 -17.18 -4.33
CA GLU A 224 4.26 -18.53 -4.55
C GLU A 224 4.40 -19.40 -3.30
N ASN A 225 5.59 -19.46 -2.71
CA ASN A 225 5.86 -20.23 -1.51
C ASN A 225 5.06 -19.67 -0.31
N VAL A 226 4.98 -18.34 -0.19
CA VAL A 226 4.15 -17.67 0.83
C VAL A 226 2.68 -18.07 0.69
N ALA A 227 2.11 -18.01 -0.52
CA ALA A 227 0.71 -18.39 -0.76
C ALA A 227 0.45 -19.87 -0.45
N ARG A 228 1.40 -20.75 -0.79
CA ARG A 228 1.31 -22.18 -0.49
C ARG A 228 1.30 -22.42 1.02
N ALA A 229 2.25 -21.84 1.74
CA ALA A 229 2.40 -21.97 3.19
C ALA A 229 1.14 -21.50 3.95
N VAL A 230 0.61 -20.31 3.59
CA VAL A 230 -0.62 -19.78 4.21
C VAL A 230 -1.80 -20.70 3.92
N SER A 231 -1.95 -21.17 2.69
CA SER A 231 -3.05 -22.08 2.30
C SER A 231 -2.97 -23.41 3.05
N SER A 232 -1.76 -23.94 3.25
CA SER A 232 -1.55 -25.18 3.97
C SER A 232 -1.49 -25.02 5.48
N GLY A 233 -1.51 -23.80 6.02
CA GLY A 233 -1.31 -23.58 7.46
C GLY A 233 0.08 -24.03 7.94
N ASN A 234 1.09 -24.05 7.06
CA ASN A 234 2.44 -24.46 7.44
C ASN A 234 3.24 -23.22 7.87
N LEU A 235 3.48 -23.07 9.18
CA LEU A 235 4.16 -21.90 9.75
C LEU A 235 5.66 -21.90 9.46
N LEU A 236 6.30 -23.08 9.54
CA LEU A 236 7.72 -23.25 9.22
C LEU A 236 8.00 -22.82 7.77
N GLN A 237 7.24 -23.37 6.82
CA GLN A 237 7.34 -23.00 5.41
C GLN A 237 7.02 -21.51 5.16
N LEU A 238 6.16 -20.90 5.97
CA LEU A 238 5.89 -19.48 5.86
C LEU A 238 7.12 -18.65 6.26
N ASN A 239 7.75 -18.98 7.39
CA ASN A 239 8.97 -18.31 7.83
C ASN A 239 10.08 -18.46 6.79
N ASP A 240 10.36 -19.68 6.32
CA ASP A 240 11.35 -19.94 5.26
C ASP A 240 11.07 -19.11 4.00
N ALA A 241 9.82 -19.06 3.54
CA ALA A 241 9.45 -18.31 2.35
C ALA A 241 9.60 -16.78 2.50
N LEU A 242 9.39 -16.25 3.70
CA LEU A 242 9.60 -14.84 4.02
C LEU A 242 11.09 -14.52 4.08
N ASP A 243 11.90 -15.40 4.67
CA ASP A 243 13.35 -15.24 4.82
C ASP A 243 14.07 -15.35 3.46
N GLU A 244 13.73 -16.37 2.66
CA GLU A 244 14.25 -16.57 1.29
C GLU A 244 14.11 -15.31 0.41
N ASN A 245 13.03 -14.55 0.60
CA ASN A 245 12.66 -13.41 -0.23
C ASN A 245 12.65 -12.08 0.54
N GLU A 246 13.29 -12.04 1.71
CA GLU A 246 13.23 -10.93 2.67
C GLU A 246 13.62 -9.60 2.01
N SER A 247 14.78 -9.59 1.34
CA SER A 247 15.31 -8.41 0.66
C SER A 247 14.34 -7.81 -0.37
N PHE A 248 13.58 -8.65 -1.09
CA PHE A 248 12.58 -8.21 -2.05
C PHE A 248 11.37 -7.59 -1.35
N PHE A 249 10.87 -8.22 -0.29
CA PHE A 249 9.72 -7.74 0.47
C PHE A 249 10.01 -6.46 1.26
N ILE A 250 11.19 -6.34 1.86
CA ILE A 250 11.67 -5.13 2.53
C ILE A 250 11.78 -3.99 1.52
N LYS A 251 12.43 -4.22 0.37
CA LYS A 251 12.57 -3.21 -0.69
C LYS A 251 11.23 -2.72 -1.23
N CYS A 252 10.22 -3.60 -1.27
CA CYS A 252 8.86 -3.25 -1.68
C CYS A 252 8.05 -2.56 -0.56
N GLY A 253 8.51 -2.63 0.69
CA GLY A 253 7.84 -2.10 1.87
C GLY A 253 6.59 -2.91 2.26
N ILE A 254 6.59 -4.22 2.05
CA ILE A 254 5.44 -5.11 2.32
C ILE A 254 5.75 -6.24 3.31
N TYR A 255 7.00 -6.36 3.79
CA TYR A 255 7.41 -7.43 4.70
C TYR A 255 6.49 -7.52 5.94
N LEU A 256 6.29 -6.42 6.65
CA LEU A 256 5.40 -6.36 7.82
C LEU A 256 3.93 -6.69 7.50
N ILE A 257 3.48 -6.45 6.27
CA ILE A 257 2.13 -6.82 5.83
C ILE A 257 2.05 -8.33 5.61
N LEU A 258 3.10 -8.93 5.06
CA LEU A 258 3.18 -10.38 4.87
C LEU A 258 3.32 -11.12 6.20
N GLU A 259 4.01 -10.56 7.20
CA GLU A 259 4.07 -11.16 8.54
C GLU A 259 2.69 -11.31 9.18
N LYS A 260 1.74 -10.40 8.90
CA LYS A 260 0.34 -10.53 9.37
C LYS A 260 -0.34 -11.80 8.84
N LEU A 261 0.18 -12.44 7.79
CA LEU A 261 -0.32 -13.73 7.30
C LEU A 261 -0.06 -14.87 8.29
N LYS A 262 0.84 -14.71 9.27
CA LYS A 262 1.04 -15.70 10.35
C LYS A 262 -0.27 -16.01 11.08
N VAL A 263 -1.07 -14.98 11.38
CA VAL A 263 -2.39 -15.13 12.04
C VAL A 263 -3.33 -16.04 11.22
N ILE A 264 -3.36 -15.86 9.90
CA ILE A 264 -4.19 -16.68 9.00
C ILE A 264 -3.64 -18.09 8.90
N THR A 265 -2.32 -18.24 8.94
CA THR A 265 -1.62 -19.52 8.87
C THR A 265 -1.90 -20.34 10.13
N TYR A 266 -1.84 -19.74 11.32
CA TYR A 266 -2.30 -20.35 12.57
C TYR A 266 -3.75 -20.83 12.47
N ARG A 267 -4.65 -19.96 12.01
CA ARG A 267 -6.07 -20.33 11.81
C ARG A 267 -6.20 -21.54 10.88
N ASN A 268 -5.48 -21.56 9.75
CA ASN A 268 -5.56 -22.64 8.78
C ASN A 268 -4.94 -23.94 9.31
N LEU A 269 -3.88 -23.86 10.11
CA LEU A 269 -3.29 -24.98 10.83
C LEU A 269 -4.30 -25.62 11.78
N PHE A 270 -4.89 -24.82 12.68
CA PHE A 270 -5.88 -25.33 13.63
C PHE A 270 -7.16 -25.83 12.96
N LYS A 271 -7.56 -25.22 11.83
CA LYS A 271 -8.63 -25.76 11.00
C LYS A 271 -8.29 -27.16 10.47
N LYS A 272 -7.05 -27.40 10.05
CA LYS A 272 -6.62 -28.74 9.62
C LYS A 272 -6.64 -29.74 10.76
N VAL A 273 -6.12 -29.36 11.94
CA VAL A 273 -6.17 -30.22 13.14
C VAL A 273 -7.62 -30.60 13.46
N TYR A 274 -8.53 -29.63 13.49
CA TYR A 274 -9.96 -29.88 13.69
C TYR A 274 -10.55 -30.85 12.65
N LEU A 275 -10.15 -30.74 11.38
CA LEU A 275 -10.62 -31.64 10.33
C LEU A 275 -10.06 -33.07 10.48
N ILE A 276 -8.81 -33.21 10.95
CA ILE A 276 -8.16 -34.50 11.20
C ILE A 276 -8.77 -35.18 12.44
N CYS A 277 -9.15 -34.41 13.46
CA CYS A 277 -9.84 -34.91 14.65
C CYS A 277 -11.35 -35.15 14.42
N ASP A 278 -11.74 -35.62 13.24
CA ASP A 278 -13.12 -35.93 12.85
C ASP A 278 -14.14 -34.82 13.13
N LYS A 279 -13.72 -33.56 13.01
CA LYS A 279 -14.57 -32.39 13.27
C LYS A 279 -15.13 -32.35 14.69
N ASN A 280 -14.44 -32.96 15.66
CA ASN A 280 -14.85 -32.93 17.05
C ASN A 280 -14.88 -31.48 17.56
N HIS A 281 -16.04 -31.06 18.08
CA HIS A 281 -16.23 -29.73 18.66
C HIS A 281 -15.39 -29.47 19.92
N LEU A 282 -14.85 -30.52 20.55
CA LEU A 282 -14.00 -30.45 21.73
C LEU A 282 -12.58 -30.90 21.36
N VAL A 283 -11.68 -29.95 21.10
CA VAL A 283 -10.29 -30.24 20.73
C VAL A 283 -9.38 -29.99 21.94
N PRO A 284 -8.60 -30.97 22.42
CA PRO A 284 -7.65 -30.75 23.50
C PRO A 284 -6.62 -29.67 23.13
N ILE A 285 -6.28 -28.80 24.08
CA ILE A 285 -5.25 -27.76 23.88
C ILE A 285 -3.90 -28.40 23.56
N GLU A 286 -3.55 -29.48 24.24
CA GLU A 286 -2.30 -30.23 24.02
C GLU A 286 -2.15 -30.72 22.57
N THR A 287 -3.25 -31.08 21.90
CA THR A 287 -3.21 -31.46 20.48
C THR A 287 -2.81 -30.27 19.60
N MET A 288 -3.30 -29.06 19.91
CA MET A 288 -2.89 -27.85 19.21
C MET A 288 -1.44 -27.50 19.52
N THR A 289 -1.03 -27.57 20.79
CA THR A 289 0.35 -27.32 21.24
C THR A 289 1.33 -28.26 20.56
N ALA A 290 1.03 -29.56 20.48
CA ALA A 290 1.86 -30.55 19.80
C ALA A 290 2.07 -30.19 18.32
N VAL A 291 1.03 -29.69 17.65
CA VAL A 291 1.12 -29.27 16.26
C VAL A 291 1.93 -27.98 16.10
N LEU A 292 1.86 -27.04 17.04
CA LEU A 292 2.73 -25.86 17.03
C LEU A 292 4.19 -26.23 17.24
N LYS A 293 4.49 -27.17 18.14
CA LYS A 293 5.84 -27.72 18.33
C LYS A 293 6.37 -28.41 17.07
N MET A 294 5.52 -29.17 16.36
CA MET A 294 5.88 -29.77 15.06
C MET A 294 6.19 -28.72 13.98
N MET A 295 5.65 -27.51 14.10
CA MET A 295 5.95 -26.39 13.21
C MET A 295 7.11 -25.52 13.72
N GLU A 296 7.84 -25.97 14.74
CA GLU A 296 8.98 -25.28 15.34
C GLU A 296 8.65 -23.85 15.82
N VAL A 297 7.45 -23.64 16.35
CA VAL A 297 7.13 -22.39 17.05
C VAL A 297 7.93 -22.33 18.35
N GLU A 298 8.78 -21.32 18.47
CA GLU A 298 9.66 -21.11 19.62
C GLU A 298 8.87 -20.97 20.93
N ASP A 299 9.39 -21.58 22.00
CA ASP A 299 8.91 -21.48 23.38
C ASP A 299 7.40 -21.69 23.57
N VAL A 300 6.78 -22.56 22.76
CA VAL A 300 5.33 -22.77 22.82
C VAL A 300 4.93 -23.82 23.87
N ASP A 301 4.20 -23.37 24.89
CA ASP A 301 3.50 -24.25 25.82
C ASP A 301 1.96 -24.16 25.66
N ASN A 302 1.21 -24.77 26.58
CA ASN A 302 -0.25 -24.77 26.52
C ASN A 302 -0.85 -23.38 26.78
N ASP A 303 -0.23 -22.57 27.61
CA ASP A 303 -0.68 -21.22 27.94
C ASP A 303 -0.39 -20.26 26.77
N GLU A 304 0.77 -20.37 26.09
CA GLU A 304 0.98 -19.65 24.81
C GLU A 304 -0.02 -20.09 23.74
N THR A 305 -0.31 -21.40 23.65
CA THR A 305 -1.29 -21.93 22.69
C THR A 305 -2.69 -21.38 22.96
N GLU A 306 -3.10 -21.32 24.24
CA GLU A 306 -4.35 -20.69 24.66
C GLU A 306 -4.37 -19.20 24.27
N CYS A 307 -3.26 -18.47 24.43
CA CYS A 307 -3.15 -17.07 24.00
C CYS A 307 -3.35 -16.89 22.49
N ILE A 308 -2.70 -17.72 21.66
CA ILE A 308 -2.87 -17.68 20.19
C ILE A 308 -4.34 -17.98 19.82
N LEU A 309 -4.94 -18.99 20.43
CA LEU A 309 -6.34 -19.35 20.20
C LEU A 309 -7.29 -18.23 20.65
N ALA A 310 -7.04 -17.60 21.79
CA ALA A 310 -7.83 -16.49 22.31
C ALA A 310 -7.83 -15.32 21.33
N ASN A 311 -6.68 -14.96 20.76
CA ASN A 311 -6.58 -13.92 19.74
C ASN A 311 -7.37 -14.28 18.47
N LEU A 312 -7.30 -15.53 18.02
CA LEU A 312 -8.07 -15.99 16.86
C LEU A 312 -9.59 -15.99 17.11
N ILE A 313 -10.02 -16.27 18.35
CA ILE A 313 -11.42 -16.19 18.76
C ILE A 313 -11.87 -14.72 18.82
N PHE A 314 -11.09 -13.85 19.46
CA PHE A 314 -11.36 -12.42 19.57
C PHE A 314 -11.51 -11.77 18.19
N GLU A 315 -10.63 -12.12 17.25
CA GLU A 315 -10.70 -11.65 15.86
C GLU A 315 -11.76 -12.37 15.01
N ASN A 316 -12.64 -13.19 15.61
CA ASN A 316 -13.69 -13.97 14.94
C ASN A 316 -13.20 -14.92 13.84
N LYS A 317 -11.91 -15.27 13.83
CA LYS A 317 -11.30 -16.21 12.89
C LYS A 317 -11.59 -17.66 13.26
N ILE A 318 -11.86 -17.90 14.54
CA ILE A 318 -12.40 -19.14 15.12
C ILE A 318 -13.65 -18.77 15.91
N LYS A 319 -14.75 -19.50 15.74
CA LYS A 319 -15.95 -19.37 16.58
C LYS A 319 -15.91 -20.43 17.66
N GLY A 320 -15.82 -20.03 18.91
CA GLY A 320 -15.70 -20.93 20.04
C GLY A 320 -15.28 -20.24 21.32
N TYR A 321 -14.90 -21.01 22.32
CA TYR A 321 -14.31 -20.54 23.58
C TYR A 321 -13.28 -21.55 24.09
N ILE A 322 -12.41 -21.10 25.00
CA ILE A 322 -11.44 -21.96 25.68
C ILE A 322 -12.02 -22.38 27.02
N SER A 323 -12.07 -23.69 27.29
CA SER A 323 -12.39 -24.25 28.59
C SER A 323 -11.09 -24.52 29.34
N HIS A 324 -10.67 -23.56 30.17
CA HIS A 324 -9.41 -23.64 30.92
C HIS A 324 -9.41 -24.83 31.90
N GLN A 325 -10.51 -25.07 32.61
CA GLN A 325 -10.62 -26.17 33.58
C GLN A 325 -10.44 -27.55 32.93
N HIS A 326 -10.92 -27.72 31.70
CA HIS A 326 -10.82 -28.98 30.96
C HIS A 326 -9.69 -29.02 29.93
N LYS A 327 -8.90 -27.94 29.83
CA LYS A 327 -7.82 -27.75 28.83
C LYS A 327 -8.27 -28.13 27.41
N LYS A 328 -9.41 -27.58 26.98
CA LYS A 328 -10.02 -27.84 25.66
C LYS A 328 -10.43 -26.54 24.96
N LEU A 329 -10.21 -26.49 23.66
CA LEU A 329 -10.87 -25.56 22.74
C LEU A 329 -12.25 -26.12 22.38
N VAL A 330 -13.30 -25.37 22.70
CA VAL A 330 -14.68 -25.70 22.33
C VAL A 330 -15.06 -24.86 21.11
N VAL A 331 -15.08 -25.47 19.93
CA VAL A 331 -15.45 -24.78 18.68
C VAL A 331 -16.95 -24.90 18.39
N SER A 332 -17.49 -23.90 17.69
CA SER A 332 -18.89 -23.87 17.27
C SER A 332 -19.24 -25.07 16.38
N LYS A 333 -20.37 -25.72 16.65
CA LYS A 333 -20.91 -26.77 15.77
C LYS A 333 -21.31 -26.22 14.39
N GLN A 334 -21.61 -24.93 14.31
CA GLN A 334 -21.96 -24.25 13.07
C GLN A 334 -20.83 -23.32 12.65
N ASN A 335 -20.21 -23.62 11.51
CA ASN A 335 -19.15 -22.81 10.90
C ASN A 335 -18.04 -22.39 11.89
N PRO A 336 -17.31 -23.34 12.50
CA PRO A 336 -16.27 -23.08 13.50
C PRO A 336 -15.12 -22.21 12.96
N PHE A 337 -14.89 -22.23 11.65
CA PHE A 337 -13.85 -21.47 10.97
C PHE A 337 -14.49 -20.68 9.81
N PRO A 338 -15.04 -19.48 10.07
CA PRO A 338 -15.73 -18.67 9.07
C PRO A 338 -14.82 -18.23 7.92
N GLN A 339 -15.42 -17.83 6.79
CA GLN A 339 -14.66 -17.33 5.64
C GLN A 339 -13.97 -16.01 5.99
N LEU A 340 -12.70 -15.87 5.63
CA LEU A 340 -11.87 -14.71 6.03
C LEU A 340 -12.41 -13.39 5.49
N SER A 341 -13.00 -13.39 4.29
CA SER A 341 -13.66 -12.24 3.68
C SER A 341 -14.85 -11.70 4.49
N THR A 342 -15.46 -12.52 5.35
CA THR A 342 -16.60 -12.13 6.20
C THR A 342 -16.19 -11.61 7.58
N VAL A 343 -14.90 -11.70 7.93
CA VAL A 343 -14.39 -11.49 9.30
C VAL A 343 -13.58 -10.20 9.44
N LEU A 344 -12.93 -9.75 8.35
CA LEU A 344 -12.06 -8.58 8.33
C LEU A 344 -12.80 -7.27 8.06
#